data_AF-A0A8R7QYN5-F1
#
_entry.id   AF-A0A8R7QYN5-F1
#
_cell.length_a   1.000
_cell.length_b   1.000
_cell.length_c   1.000
_cell.angle_alpha   90.00
_cell.angle_beta   90.00
_cell.angle_gamma   90.00
#
_symmetry.space_group_name_H-M   'P 1'
#
loop_
_entity.id
_entity.type
_entity.pdbx_description
1 polymer ?
#
loop_
_entity_poly.entity_id
_entity_poly.type
_entity_poly.pdbx_seq_one_letter_code
_entity_poly.pdbx_strand_id
1 'polypeptide(L)'
;MEEELHALLRDLDALKQLPDPASIDRMRDRVVKMMGPSGAAAATRSKIKDMSAEVVDSNPYSRLMALQRMGIVDNYERIRDYSVAIVGVGGVGSVAGEMLTRCGIGRLLLYDYDTVELANMNRLFFRPDQVGMTKTDAAVQTLSEINPDVVLESYSLNITTVKGFETFLGSLKARSSNGRSTGVDLVLSCVDNYEARMVVNQACNELRQTWMESGKPKTCI
;
A
#
# COMPACT_ATOMS: atom_id res chain seq x y z
N MET A 1 -4.30 -15.76 29.28
CA MET A 1 -2.98 -16.28 28.86
C MET A 1 -2.83 -17.78 29.09
N GLU A 2 -2.71 -18.31 30.32
CA GLU A 2 -2.61 -19.78 30.54
C GLU A 2 -3.88 -20.54 30.14
N GLU A 3 -5.07 -20.00 30.43
CA GLU A 3 -6.34 -20.62 30.03
C GLU A 3 -6.56 -20.64 28.51
N GLU A 4 -6.11 -19.58 27.81
CA GLU A 4 -6.19 -19.48 26.34
C GLU A 4 -5.19 -20.43 25.66
N LEU A 5 -4.00 -20.59 26.23
CA LEU A 5 -2.99 -21.52 25.74
C LEU A 5 -3.45 -22.98 25.93
N HIS A 6 -4.11 -23.28 27.05
CA HIS A 6 -4.75 -24.58 27.28
C HIS A 6 -6.01 -24.82 26.44
N ALA A 7 -6.72 -23.77 26.02
CA ALA A 7 -7.80 -23.90 25.04
C ALA A 7 -7.25 -24.23 23.65
N LEU A 8 -6.21 -23.51 23.20
CA LEU A 8 -5.55 -23.74 21.91
C LEU A 8 -4.88 -25.11 21.81
N LEU A 9 -4.25 -25.61 22.89
CA LEU A 9 -3.67 -26.96 22.93
C LEU A 9 -4.75 -28.05 22.81
N ARG A 10 -5.91 -27.86 23.45
CA ARG A 10 -7.06 -28.78 23.33
C ARG A 10 -7.64 -28.79 21.92
N ASP A 11 -7.73 -27.63 21.29
CA ASP A 11 -8.20 -27.50 19.91
C ASP A 11 -7.21 -28.13 18.90
N LEU A 12 -5.89 -28.03 19.16
CA LEU A 12 -4.83 -28.69 18.39
C LEU A 12 -4.84 -30.22 18.52
N ASP A 13 -5.14 -30.75 19.71
CA ASP A 13 -5.27 -32.20 19.89
C ASP A 13 -6.56 -32.76 19.29
N ALA A 14 -7.63 -31.96 19.19
CA ALA A 14 -8.85 -32.33 18.48
C ALA A 14 -8.65 -32.45 16.95
N LEU A 15 -7.70 -31.70 16.37
CA LEU A 15 -7.35 -31.78 14.95
C LEU A 15 -6.68 -33.11 14.54
N LYS A 16 -6.07 -33.84 15.48
CA LYS A 16 -5.41 -35.13 15.20
C LYS A 16 -6.40 -36.31 15.05
N GLN A 17 -7.68 -36.13 15.38
CA GLN A 17 -8.68 -37.22 15.40
C GLN A 17 -9.83 -37.09 14.38
N LEU A 18 -9.81 -36.12 13.45
CA LEU A 18 -10.92 -35.93 12.52
C LEU A 18 -10.64 -36.52 11.12
N PRO A 19 -11.51 -37.39 10.57
CA PRO A 19 -11.31 -38.02 9.27
C PRO A 19 -12.01 -37.30 8.09
N ASP A 20 -12.60 -36.12 8.27
CA ASP A 20 -13.43 -35.47 7.23
C ASP A 20 -13.05 -33.99 6.96
N PRO A 21 -12.66 -33.64 5.71
CA PRO A 21 -12.37 -32.27 5.27
C PRO A 21 -13.42 -31.22 5.62
N ALA A 22 -14.72 -31.58 5.64
CA ALA A 22 -15.81 -30.64 5.90
C ALA A 22 -15.87 -30.13 7.36
N SER A 23 -15.19 -30.81 8.29
CA SER A 23 -15.09 -30.37 9.68
C SER A 23 -13.96 -29.35 9.88
N ILE A 24 -12.89 -29.46 9.08
CA ILE A 24 -11.76 -28.52 9.08
C ILE A 24 -12.19 -27.16 8.54
N ASP A 25 -12.98 -27.13 7.45
CA ASP A 25 -13.47 -25.88 6.88
C ASP A 25 -14.45 -25.15 7.82
N ARG A 26 -15.31 -25.88 8.54
CA ARG A 26 -16.17 -25.29 9.59
C ARG A 26 -15.38 -24.70 10.76
N MET A 27 -14.24 -25.29 11.12
CA MET A 27 -13.35 -24.72 12.13
C MET A 27 -12.58 -23.51 11.60
N ARG A 28 -12.11 -23.53 10.34
CA ARG A 28 -11.53 -22.35 9.68
C ARG A 28 -12.49 -21.17 9.66
N ASP A 29 -13.76 -21.40 9.30
CA ASP A 29 -14.79 -20.37 9.30
C ASP A 29 -15.03 -19.79 10.70
N ARG A 30 -14.98 -20.61 11.75
CA ARG A 30 -15.09 -20.16 13.14
C ARG A 30 -13.89 -19.36 13.60
N VAL A 31 -12.67 -19.74 13.21
CA VAL A 31 -11.43 -18.99 13.50
C VAL A 31 -11.46 -17.64 12.77
N VAL A 32 -11.83 -17.61 11.49
CA VAL A 32 -12.00 -16.37 10.72
C VAL A 32 -13.06 -15.46 11.38
N LYS A 33 -14.14 -16.02 11.93
CA LYS A 33 -15.18 -15.27 12.64
C LYS A 33 -14.73 -14.76 14.02
N MET A 34 -13.85 -15.48 14.73
CA MET A 34 -13.24 -15.04 15.99
C MET A 34 -12.08 -14.05 15.78
N MET A 35 -11.41 -14.11 14.63
CA MET A 35 -10.42 -13.14 14.17
C MET A 35 -11.05 -11.92 13.49
N GLY A 36 -12.38 -11.89 13.35
CA GLY A 36 -13.11 -10.69 12.93
C GLY A 36 -12.91 -9.55 13.94
N PRO A 37 -12.88 -8.28 13.49
CA PRO A 37 -12.43 -7.17 14.32
C PRO A 37 -13.31 -6.99 15.56
N SER A 38 -12.68 -6.98 16.75
CA SER A 38 -13.28 -6.47 17.97
C SER A 38 -13.22 -4.95 17.95
N GLY A 39 -14.36 -4.29 18.19
CA GLY A 39 -14.44 -2.85 18.46
C GLY A 39 -14.52 -1.96 17.21
N ALA A 40 -15.70 -1.37 17.00
CA ALA A 40 -16.04 -0.36 15.98
C ALA A 40 -15.72 -0.77 14.53
N ALA A 41 -16.76 -1.11 13.76
CA ALA A 41 -16.64 -1.09 12.31
C ALA A 41 -16.18 0.31 11.90
N ALA A 42 -14.90 0.45 11.55
CA ALA A 42 -14.35 1.68 11.01
C ALA A 42 -15.26 2.09 9.86
N ALA A 43 -15.69 3.35 9.83
CA ALA A 43 -16.55 3.87 8.78
C ALA A 43 -15.77 3.91 7.45
N THR A 44 -15.60 2.76 6.82
CA THR A 44 -14.98 2.65 5.51
C THR A 44 -16.00 3.15 4.50
N ARG A 45 -15.70 4.27 3.85
CA ARG A 45 -16.56 4.81 2.79
C ARG A 45 -16.64 3.82 1.62
N SER A 46 -17.76 3.80 0.91
CA SER A 46 -17.89 3.03 -0.33
C SER A 46 -16.99 3.59 -1.43
N LYS A 47 -16.66 2.74 -2.42
CA LYS A 47 -15.94 3.19 -3.60
C LYS A 47 -16.79 4.17 -4.42
N ILE A 48 -16.17 5.24 -4.90
CA ILE A 48 -16.77 6.27 -5.75
C ILE A 48 -16.31 6.02 -7.18
N LYS A 49 -17.24 5.68 -8.07
CA LYS A 49 -16.94 5.38 -9.47
C LYS A 49 -16.44 6.61 -10.24
N ASP A 50 -17.16 7.72 -10.13
CA ASP A 50 -16.88 8.95 -10.88
C ASP A 50 -16.64 10.10 -9.90
N MET A 51 -15.58 10.90 -10.10
CA MET A 51 -15.28 12.03 -9.21
C MET A 51 -16.32 13.12 -9.44
N SER A 52 -16.96 13.58 -8.36
CA SER A 52 -17.96 14.65 -8.44
C SER A 52 -17.41 15.95 -7.89
N ALA A 53 -17.75 17.06 -8.56
CA ALA A 53 -17.50 18.42 -8.07
C ALA A 53 -18.61 18.91 -7.12
N GLU A 54 -19.63 18.09 -6.84
CA GLU A 54 -20.69 18.43 -5.90
C GLU A 54 -20.12 18.66 -4.49
N VAL A 55 -20.50 19.79 -3.89
CA VAL A 55 -19.98 20.22 -2.58
C VAL A 55 -20.94 19.74 -1.50
N VAL A 56 -20.73 18.51 -1.06
CA VAL A 56 -21.43 17.87 0.06
C VAL A 56 -20.42 17.26 1.01
N ASP A 57 -20.77 17.15 2.30
CA ASP A 57 -19.86 16.65 3.33
C ASP A 57 -19.48 15.17 3.16
N SER A 58 -20.31 14.40 2.44
CA SER A 58 -20.04 13.00 2.09
C SER A 58 -19.07 12.81 0.93
N ASN A 59 -18.76 13.87 0.17
CA ASN A 59 -17.87 13.79 -0.99
C ASN A 59 -16.43 14.19 -0.62
N PRO A 60 -15.50 13.24 -0.49
CA PRO A 60 -14.11 13.53 -0.12
C PRO A 60 -13.35 14.30 -1.21
N TYR A 61 -13.83 14.30 -2.46
CA TYR A 61 -13.16 14.93 -3.59
C TYR A 61 -13.63 16.36 -3.88
N SER A 62 -14.67 16.82 -3.19
CA SER A 62 -15.29 18.14 -3.42
C SER A 62 -14.28 19.30 -3.40
N ARG A 63 -13.34 19.30 -2.44
CA ARG A 63 -12.31 20.35 -2.33
C ARG A 63 -11.20 20.22 -3.38
N LEU A 64 -10.92 19.01 -3.85
CA LEU A 64 -9.93 18.74 -4.88
C LEU A 64 -10.45 19.15 -6.26
N MET A 65 -11.71 18.79 -6.56
CA MET A 65 -12.40 19.21 -7.79
C MET A 65 -12.61 20.73 -7.88
N ALA A 66 -12.56 21.45 -6.75
CA ALA A 66 -12.58 22.91 -6.77
C ALA A 66 -11.37 23.52 -7.49
N LEU A 67 -10.21 22.85 -7.52
CA LEU A 67 -9.02 23.30 -8.28
C LEU A 67 -9.31 23.45 -9.78
N GLN A 68 -10.18 22.59 -10.31
CA GLN A 68 -10.63 22.68 -11.70
C GLN A 68 -11.55 23.87 -11.94
N ARG A 69 -12.46 24.16 -11.00
CA ARG A 69 -13.31 25.37 -11.07
C ARG A 69 -12.50 26.66 -10.95
N MET A 70 -11.40 26.63 -10.22
CA MET A 70 -10.49 27.76 -10.05
C MET A 70 -9.53 27.95 -11.25
N GLY A 71 -9.55 27.05 -12.24
CA GLY A 71 -8.67 27.11 -13.41
C GLY A 71 -7.20 26.80 -13.08
N ILE A 72 -6.92 26.11 -11.97
CA ILE A 72 -5.55 25.70 -11.59
C ILE A 72 -5.18 24.38 -12.27
N VAL A 73 -6.16 23.47 -12.43
CA VAL A 73 -5.98 22.16 -13.06
C VAL A 73 -7.14 21.92 -14.03
N ASP A 74 -6.87 21.79 -15.33
CA ASP A 74 -7.93 21.70 -16.35
C ASP A 74 -8.84 20.47 -16.20
N ASN A 75 -8.25 19.32 -15.84
CA ASN A 75 -8.98 18.07 -15.62
C ASN A 75 -8.37 17.34 -14.42
N TYR A 76 -8.99 17.51 -13.25
CA TYR A 76 -8.52 16.87 -12.02
C TYR A 76 -8.77 15.36 -12.03
N GLU A 77 -9.87 14.91 -12.64
CA GLU A 77 -10.30 13.49 -12.64
C GLU A 77 -9.27 12.56 -13.28
N ARG A 78 -8.49 13.09 -14.24
CA ARG A 78 -7.40 12.38 -14.90
C ARG A 78 -6.37 11.82 -13.92
N ILE A 79 -6.29 12.32 -12.68
CA ILE A 79 -5.44 11.73 -11.63
C ILE A 79 -5.70 10.22 -11.43
N ARG A 80 -6.94 9.76 -11.67
CA ARG A 80 -7.33 8.35 -11.55
C ARG A 80 -6.81 7.45 -12.66
N ASP A 81 -6.30 8.02 -13.75
CA ASP A 81 -5.72 7.24 -14.85
C ASP A 81 -4.23 6.94 -14.62
N TYR A 82 -3.59 7.65 -13.70
CA TYR A 82 -2.16 7.52 -13.44
C TYR A 82 -1.83 6.43 -12.42
N SER A 83 -0.70 5.78 -12.66
CA SER A 83 -0.08 4.77 -11.80
C SER A 83 1.29 5.25 -11.34
N VAL A 84 1.58 5.17 -10.03
CA VAL A 84 2.87 5.58 -9.47
C VAL A 84 3.50 4.43 -8.67
N ALA A 85 4.77 4.14 -8.93
CA ALA A 85 5.56 3.25 -8.09
C ALA A 85 6.34 4.04 -7.05
N ILE A 86 6.31 3.62 -5.79
CA ILE A 86 7.07 4.20 -4.68
C ILE A 86 8.06 3.16 -4.18
N VAL A 87 9.34 3.47 -4.25
CA VAL A 87 10.43 2.62 -3.77
C VAL A 87 10.94 3.16 -2.44
N GLY A 88 10.78 2.38 -1.38
CA GLY A 88 11.00 2.77 0.00
C GLY A 88 9.74 3.38 0.63
N VAL A 89 9.09 2.66 1.53
CA VAL A 89 7.91 3.06 2.30
C VAL A 89 8.32 3.42 3.74
N GLY A 90 9.46 4.09 3.87
CA GLY A 90 9.89 4.73 5.11
C GLY A 90 9.22 6.11 5.28
N GLY A 91 9.79 6.97 6.12
CA GLY A 91 9.16 8.25 6.48
C GLY A 91 8.84 9.22 5.33
N VAL A 92 9.56 9.18 4.21
CA VAL A 92 9.24 10.00 3.02
C VAL A 92 8.21 9.31 2.15
N GLY A 93 8.48 8.07 1.76
CA GLY A 93 7.62 7.33 0.83
C GLY A 93 6.24 7.00 1.39
N SER A 94 6.12 6.76 2.71
CA SER A 94 4.84 6.52 3.36
C SER A 94 3.92 7.75 3.29
N VAL A 95 4.46 8.93 3.58
CA VAL A 95 3.74 10.20 3.49
C VAL A 95 3.44 10.56 2.03
N ALA A 96 4.37 10.33 1.10
CA ALA A 96 4.13 10.53 -0.33
C ALA A 96 2.98 9.62 -0.83
N GLY A 97 2.98 8.35 -0.42
CA GLY A 97 1.90 7.40 -0.70
C GLY A 97 0.57 7.84 -0.11
N GLU A 98 0.55 8.35 1.12
CA GLU A 98 -0.64 8.92 1.75
C GLU A 98 -1.20 10.11 0.98
N MET A 99 -0.36 11.07 0.61
CA MET A 99 -0.79 12.27 -0.12
C MET A 99 -1.35 11.91 -1.50
N LEU A 100 -0.67 11.04 -2.25
CA LEU A 100 -1.18 10.55 -3.54
C LEU A 100 -2.51 9.81 -3.39
N THR A 101 -2.64 9.00 -2.34
CA THR A 101 -3.87 8.27 -2.01
C THR A 101 -5.02 9.23 -1.70
N ARG A 102 -4.78 10.27 -0.91
CA ARG A 102 -5.78 11.32 -0.59
C ARG A 102 -6.20 12.11 -1.83
N CYS A 103 -5.28 12.37 -2.75
CA CYS A 103 -5.57 13.02 -4.03
C CYS A 103 -6.40 12.13 -4.98
N GLY A 104 -6.45 10.81 -4.75
CA GLY A 104 -7.22 9.88 -5.57
C GLY A 104 -6.46 9.36 -6.80
N ILE A 105 -5.15 9.17 -6.68
CA ILE A 105 -4.35 8.48 -7.70
C ILE A 105 -4.98 7.13 -8.08
N GLY A 106 -4.89 6.75 -9.36
CA GLY A 106 -5.48 5.51 -9.85
C GLY A 106 -4.89 4.27 -9.21
N ARG A 107 -3.55 4.21 -9.17
CA ARG A 107 -2.83 3.03 -8.69
C ARG A 107 -1.49 3.39 -8.03
N LEU A 108 -1.16 2.70 -6.94
CA LEU A 108 0.14 2.76 -6.28
C LEU A 108 0.77 1.38 -6.17
N LEU A 109 2.04 1.29 -6.57
CA LEU A 109 2.89 0.14 -6.32
C LEU A 109 3.87 0.51 -5.22
N LEU A 110 3.95 -0.27 -4.16
CA LEU A 110 4.73 0.02 -2.97
C LEU A 110 5.83 -1.04 -2.82
N TYR A 111 7.10 -0.63 -2.82
CA TYR A 111 8.25 -1.51 -2.63
C TYR A 111 8.97 -1.15 -1.34
N ASP A 112 9.05 -2.10 -0.41
CA ASP A 112 9.91 -2.02 0.77
C ASP A 112 10.17 -3.45 1.24
N TYR A 113 11.30 -3.73 1.87
CA TYR A 113 11.61 -5.06 2.40
C TYR A 113 11.64 -5.09 3.93
N ASP A 114 11.55 -3.93 4.58
CA ASP A 114 11.59 -3.82 6.02
C ASP A 114 10.22 -4.09 6.65
N THR A 115 10.25 -4.33 7.96
CA THR A 115 9.08 -4.35 8.83
C THR A 115 8.95 -3.04 9.60
N VAL A 116 7.76 -2.79 10.15
CA VAL A 116 7.50 -1.64 11.02
C VAL A 116 8.11 -1.90 12.39
N GLU A 117 8.93 -0.97 12.85
CA GLU A 117 9.55 -0.99 14.17
C GLU A 117 9.06 0.16 15.05
N LEU A 118 9.10 0.00 16.37
CA LEU A 118 8.80 1.10 17.32
C LEU A 118 9.70 2.32 17.09
N ALA A 119 10.95 2.11 16.67
CA ALA A 119 11.86 3.20 16.33
C ALA A 119 11.38 4.06 15.15
N ASN A 120 10.38 3.60 14.37
CA ASN A 120 9.78 4.36 13.28
C ASN A 120 8.67 5.32 13.75
N MET A 121 8.22 5.23 15.01
CA MET A 121 7.11 6.04 15.55
C MET A 121 7.47 7.52 15.75
N ASN A 122 8.73 7.90 15.61
CA ASN A 122 9.13 9.31 15.53
C ASN A 122 8.85 9.95 14.16
N ARG A 123 8.30 9.17 13.21
CA ARG A 123 7.91 9.59 11.86
C ARG A 123 6.40 9.48 11.72
N LEU A 124 5.87 10.18 10.73
CA LEU A 124 4.45 10.13 10.38
C LEU A 124 4.09 8.76 9.77
N PHE A 125 2.79 8.50 9.65
CA PHE A 125 2.14 7.40 8.96
C PHE A 125 1.93 6.10 9.76
N PHE A 126 2.99 5.42 10.19
CA PHE A 126 2.84 4.12 10.87
C PHE A 126 2.34 4.27 12.29
N ARG A 127 1.57 3.29 12.77
CA ARG A 127 1.01 3.27 14.13
C ARG A 127 1.63 2.17 15.00
N PRO A 128 1.61 2.29 16.34
CA PRO A 128 2.17 1.27 17.24
C PRO A 128 1.55 -0.12 17.09
N ASP A 129 0.27 -0.21 16.72
CA ASP A 129 -0.44 -1.49 16.47
C ASP A 129 0.07 -2.24 15.23
N GLN A 130 0.86 -1.60 14.37
CA GLN A 130 1.37 -2.17 13.13
C GLN A 130 2.78 -2.74 13.27
N VAL A 131 3.39 -2.65 14.45
CA VAL A 131 4.76 -3.15 14.68
C VAL A 131 4.85 -4.66 14.38
N GLY A 132 5.86 -5.04 13.60
CA GLY A 132 6.07 -6.42 13.15
C GLY A 132 5.43 -6.75 11.79
N MET A 133 4.51 -5.92 11.29
CA MET A 133 4.03 -6.03 9.91
C MET A 133 5.12 -5.60 8.93
N THR A 134 5.08 -6.10 7.69
CA THR A 134 5.89 -5.49 6.62
C THR A 134 5.43 -4.04 6.41
N LYS A 135 6.34 -3.13 6.09
CA LYS A 135 6.00 -1.71 5.88
C LYS A 135 4.99 -1.54 4.75
N THR A 136 5.12 -2.35 3.71
CA THR A 136 4.20 -2.38 2.56
C THR A 136 2.79 -2.84 2.97
N ASP A 137 2.65 -3.91 3.76
CA ASP A 137 1.32 -4.39 4.19
C ASP A 137 0.66 -3.42 5.17
N ALA A 138 1.42 -2.88 6.12
CA ALA A 138 0.93 -1.84 7.03
C ALA A 138 0.47 -0.59 6.25
N ALA A 139 1.22 -0.22 5.19
CA ALA A 139 0.81 0.87 4.33
C ALA A 139 -0.45 0.55 3.52
N VAL A 140 -0.57 -0.64 2.92
CA VAL A 140 -1.78 -1.04 2.19
C VAL A 140 -3.00 -1.00 3.11
N GLN A 141 -2.87 -1.48 4.35
CA GLN A 141 -3.96 -1.42 5.33
C GLN A 141 -4.42 0.04 5.57
N THR A 142 -3.49 0.92 5.96
CA THR A 142 -3.82 2.33 6.24
C THR A 142 -4.35 3.06 5.00
N LEU A 143 -3.73 2.88 3.84
CA LEU A 143 -4.12 3.58 2.61
C LEU A 143 -5.48 3.12 2.08
N SER A 144 -5.82 1.83 2.23
CA SER A 144 -7.14 1.30 1.88
C SER A 144 -8.25 1.89 2.76
N GLU A 145 -7.96 2.12 4.05
CA GLU A 145 -8.87 2.80 4.97
C GLU A 145 -9.07 4.28 4.58
N ILE A 146 -8.00 4.96 4.12
CA ILE A 146 -8.04 6.37 3.70
C ILE A 146 -8.84 6.55 2.41
N ASN A 147 -8.53 5.77 1.37
CA ASN A 147 -9.18 5.88 0.08
C ASN A 147 -9.29 4.51 -0.62
N PRO A 148 -10.45 3.84 -0.56
CA PRO A 148 -10.65 2.55 -1.21
C PRO A 148 -10.76 2.62 -2.74
N ASP A 149 -10.77 3.82 -3.33
CA ASP A 149 -10.81 3.98 -4.80
C ASP A 149 -9.45 3.69 -5.45
N VAL A 150 -8.36 3.81 -4.68
CA VAL A 150 -6.98 3.58 -5.16
C VAL A 150 -6.72 2.08 -5.27
N VAL A 151 -6.12 1.66 -6.38
CA VAL A 151 -5.58 0.30 -6.52
C VAL A 151 -4.21 0.26 -5.87
N LEU A 152 -4.02 -0.61 -4.87
CA LEU A 152 -2.77 -0.74 -4.14
C LEU A 152 -2.13 -2.10 -4.43
N GLU A 153 -0.85 -2.10 -4.77
CA GLU A 153 -0.03 -3.31 -4.93
C GLU A 153 1.18 -3.22 -4.00
N SER A 154 1.36 -4.19 -3.11
CA SER A 154 2.53 -4.29 -2.23
C SER A 154 3.54 -5.31 -2.74
N TYR A 155 4.81 -4.93 -2.67
CA TYR A 155 5.96 -5.76 -3.02
C TYR A 155 6.94 -5.75 -1.84
N SER A 156 6.77 -6.72 -0.94
CA SER A 156 7.62 -6.92 0.24
C SER A 156 8.96 -7.57 -0.14
N LEU A 157 9.80 -6.85 -0.89
CA LEU A 157 11.04 -7.37 -1.48
C LEU A 157 12.15 -6.32 -1.56
N ASN A 158 13.40 -6.79 -1.55
CA ASN A 158 14.55 -5.93 -1.79
C ASN A 158 14.87 -5.89 -3.29
N ILE A 159 14.68 -4.71 -3.89
CA ILE A 159 14.90 -4.47 -5.32
C ILE A 159 16.36 -4.65 -5.75
N THR A 160 17.34 -4.62 -4.82
CA THR A 160 18.76 -4.78 -5.17
C THR A 160 19.17 -6.23 -5.40
N THR A 161 18.33 -7.18 -4.98
CA THR A 161 18.52 -8.60 -5.29
C THR A 161 18.18 -8.87 -6.75
N VAL A 162 18.78 -9.90 -7.37
CA VAL A 162 18.51 -10.27 -8.77
C VAL A 162 17.01 -10.49 -9.02
N LYS A 163 16.37 -11.31 -8.18
CA LYS A 163 14.92 -11.57 -8.27
C LYS A 163 14.07 -10.31 -8.02
N GLY A 164 14.49 -9.49 -7.05
CA GLY A 164 13.80 -8.24 -6.74
C GLY A 164 13.86 -7.24 -7.88
N PHE A 165 15.02 -7.09 -8.52
CA PHE A 165 15.22 -6.25 -9.68
C PHE A 165 14.37 -6.73 -10.87
N GLU A 166 14.35 -8.02 -11.17
CA GLU A 166 13.52 -8.59 -12.24
C GLU A 166 12.03 -8.33 -11.99
N THR A 167 11.57 -8.52 -10.74
CA THR A 167 10.18 -8.27 -10.35
C THR A 167 9.84 -6.79 -10.50
N PHE A 168 10.70 -5.91 -9.98
CA PHE A 168 10.56 -4.46 -10.09
C PHE A 168 10.48 -4.03 -11.56
N LEU A 169 11.50 -4.36 -12.36
CA LEU A 169 11.54 -4.05 -13.79
C LEU A 169 10.31 -4.60 -14.54
N GLY A 170 9.89 -5.82 -14.23
CA GLY A 170 8.70 -6.44 -14.81
C GLY A 170 7.40 -5.69 -14.51
N SER A 171 7.24 -5.22 -13.27
CA SER A 171 6.06 -4.46 -12.82
C SER A 171 5.99 -3.03 -13.36
N LEU A 172 7.13 -2.41 -13.71
CA LEU A 172 7.14 -1.08 -14.35
C LEU A 172 6.77 -1.13 -15.84
N LYS A 173 7.05 -2.25 -16.52
CA LYS A 173 6.86 -2.39 -17.97
C LYS A 173 5.39 -2.23 -18.35
N ALA A 174 5.14 -1.31 -19.28
CA ALA A 174 3.85 -1.17 -19.92
C ALA A 174 3.54 -2.44 -20.72
N ARG A 175 2.54 -3.20 -20.27
CA ARG A 175 1.92 -4.24 -21.09
C ARG A 175 0.60 -3.70 -21.58
N SER A 176 0.37 -3.82 -22.89
CA SER A 176 -0.97 -3.64 -23.45
C SER A 176 -1.73 -4.95 -23.22
N SER A 177 -2.59 -4.97 -22.21
CA SER A 177 -3.58 -6.03 -22.01
C SER A 177 -4.97 -5.38 -22.05
N ASN A 178 -5.79 -5.77 -23.02
CA ASN A 178 -7.18 -5.31 -23.18
C ASN A 178 -7.35 -3.77 -23.27
N GLY A 179 -6.39 -3.06 -23.88
CA GLY A 179 -6.49 -1.61 -24.10
C GLY A 179 -6.16 -0.74 -22.88
N ARG A 180 -5.68 -1.33 -21.77
CA ARG A 180 -5.19 -0.60 -20.59
C ARG A 180 -3.69 -0.86 -20.41
N SER A 181 -2.91 0.20 -20.26
CA SER A 181 -1.48 0.09 -19.93
C SER A 181 -1.35 -0.36 -18.48
N THR A 182 -0.60 -1.44 -18.23
CA THR A 182 -0.27 -1.89 -16.86
C THR A 182 1.03 -1.27 -16.34
N GLY A 183 1.69 -0.43 -17.13
CA GLY A 183 2.93 0.24 -16.74
C GLY A 183 2.67 1.32 -15.68
N VAL A 184 3.75 1.92 -15.20
CA VAL A 184 3.65 3.09 -14.32
C VAL A 184 3.97 4.37 -15.08
N ASP A 185 3.36 5.47 -14.68
CA ASP A 185 3.60 6.79 -15.27
C ASP A 185 4.77 7.50 -14.58
N LEU A 186 5.00 7.22 -13.30
CA LEU A 186 6.08 7.80 -12.51
C LEU A 186 6.63 6.81 -11.49
N VAL A 187 7.95 6.83 -11.29
CA VAL A 187 8.62 6.17 -10.17
C VAL A 187 9.10 7.22 -9.17
N LEU A 188 8.82 7.03 -7.89
CA LEU A 188 9.31 7.84 -6.80
C LEU A 188 10.34 7.02 -6.00
N SER A 189 11.59 7.44 -6.04
CA SER A 189 12.67 6.89 -5.23
C SER A 189 12.71 7.60 -3.88
N CYS A 190 12.30 6.90 -2.83
CA CYS A 190 12.27 7.35 -1.44
C CYS A 190 13.18 6.51 -0.53
N VAL A 191 14.18 5.87 -1.10
CA VAL A 191 15.17 5.03 -0.41
C VAL A 191 16.27 5.87 0.25
N ASP A 192 16.90 5.31 1.28
CA ASP A 192 17.88 5.99 2.11
C ASP A 192 19.34 5.59 1.84
N ASN A 193 19.56 4.64 0.93
CA ASN A 193 20.88 4.11 0.59
C ASN A 193 21.18 4.24 -0.90
N TYR A 194 22.46 4.36 -1.23
CA TYR A 194 22.92 4.58 -2.61
C TYR A 194 22.73 3.37 -3.52
N GLU A 195 22.83 2.15 -2.98
CA GLU A 195 22.67 0.92 -3.76
C GLU A 195 21.28 0.86 -4.39
N ALA A 196 20.23 1.03 -3.59
CA ALA A 196 18.86 1.07 -4.09
C ALA A 196 18.60 2.23 -5.06
N ARG A 197 19.21 3.41 -4.84
CA ARG A 197 19.14 4.53 -5.80
C ARG A 197 19.72 4.14 -7.16
N MET A 198 20.86 3.45 -7.19
CA MET A 198 21.49 3.01 -8.44
C MET A 198 20.64 1.97 -9.17
N VAL A 199 19.98 1.08 -8.43
CA VAL A 199 19.06 0.08 -9.00
C VAL A 199 17.83 0.75 -9.61
N VAL A 200 17.22 1.71 -8.93
CA VAL A 200 16.10 2.50 -9.50
C VAL A 200 16.56 3.24 -10.75
N ASN A 201 17.71 3.91 -10.71
CA ASN A 201 18.29 4.61 -11.86
C ASN A 201 18.53 3.64 -13.04
N GLN A 202 19.09 2.46 -12.79
CA GLN A 202 19.33 1.45 -13.82
C GLN A 202 18.02 1.00 -14.47
N ALA A 203 17.02 0.60 -13.66
CA ALA A 203 15.71 0.18 -14.17
C ALA A 203 15.03 1.29 -15.00
N CYS A 204 15.07 2.53 -14.50
CA CYS A 204 14.41 3.64 -15.19
C CYS A 204 15.12 4.02 -16.49
N ASN A 205 16.46 3.95 -16.53
CA ASN A 205 17.22 4.17 -17.76
C ASN A 205 16.94 3.09 -18.81
N GLU A 206 16.85 1.82 -18.39
CA GLU A 206 16.54 0.70 -19.30
C GLU A 206 15.16 0.84 -19.94
N LEU A 207 14.17 1.30 -19.16
CA LEU A 207 12.77 1.44 -19.61
C LEU A 207 12.43 2.81 -20.20
N ARG A 208 13.35 3.78 -20.14
CA ARG A 208 13.06 5.20 -20.37
C ARG A 208 11.90 5.72 -19.51
N GLN A 209 11.83 5.22 -18.28
CA GLN A 209 10.80 5.57 -17.31
C GLN A 209 11.14 6.90 -16.64
N THR A 210 10.18 7.84 -16.60
CA THR A 210 10.32 9.06 -15.81
C THR A 210 10.29 8.72 -14.32
N TRP A 211 11.19 9.31 -13.56
CA TRP A 211 11.30 9.10 -12.12
C TRP A 211 11.75 10.36 -11.39
N MET A 212 11.44 10.44 -10.10
CA MET A 212 11.90 11.47 -9.18
C MET A 212 12.63 10.83 -8.01
N GLU A 213 13.64 11.52 -7.49
CA GLU A 213 14.43 11.09 -6.34
C GLU A 213 14.19 12.01 -5.16
N SER A 214 14.19 11.42 -3.97
CA SER A 214 14.16 12.12 -2.71
C SER A 214 15.17 11.51 -1.75
N GLY A 215 15.89 12.36 -1.03
CA GLY A 215 16.85 11.96 -0.01
C GLY A 215 16.69 12.80 1.24
N LYS A 216 16.84 12.16 2.41
CA LYS A 216 17.03 12.86 3.68
C LYS A 216 18.46 12.58 4.16
N PRO A 217 19.25 13.62 4.51
CA PRO A 217 20.54 13.41 5.16
C PRO A 217 20.37 12.61 6.47
N LYS A 218 21.30 11.71 6.76
CA LYS A 218 21.36 11.07 8.09
C LYS A 218 21.68 12.07 9.22
N THR A 219 22.14 13.27 8.88
CA THR A 219 22.44 14.35 9.80
C THR A 219 21.19 15.15 10.16
N CYS A 220 20.61 14.82 11.31
CA CYS A 220 19.95 15.80 12.16
C CYS A 220 20.75 15.82 13.47
N ILE A 221 21.58 16.87 13.61
CA ILE A 221 22.11 17.52 14.83
C ILE A 221 22.37 16.59 16.03
#